data_AF-A0A975DAC3-F1
#
_entry.id   AF-A0A975DAC3-F1
#
_cell.length_a   1.000
_cell.length_b   1.000
_cell.length_c   1.000
_cell.angle_alpha   90.00
_cell.angle_beta   90.00
_cell.angle_gamma   90.00
#
_symmetry.space_group_name_H-M   'P 1'
#
loop_
_entity.id
_entity.type
_entity.pdbx_description
1 polymer ?
#
loop_
_entity_poly.entity_id
_entity_poly.type
_entity_poly.pdbx_seq_one_letter_code
_entity_poly.pdbx_strand_id
1 'polypeptide(L)' 'MMNGSVSSDENKVLMTWLKEKRKEKGHTMRTLSQLIGTPHSFVGKVENQERRLDIVEYVRYCKALEIDPLEGLKKIAQ' A
#
# COMPACT_ATOMS: atom_id res chain seq x y z
N MET A 1 25.03 7.62 -10.75
CA MET A 1 24.24 8.63 -10.01
C MET A 1 22.77 8.32 -10.28
N MET A 2 22.01 7.84 -9.27
CA MET A 2 20.57 7.57 -9.43
C MET A 2 19.82 8.90 -9.44
N ASN A 3 19.36 9.32 -10.62
CA ASN A 3 18.77 10.63 -10.86
C ASN A 3 17.26 10.60 -10.52
N GLY A 4 16.89 11.22 -9.40
CA GLY A 4 15.71 12.10 -9.28
C GLY A 4 14.34 11.61 -9.75
N SER A 5 13.88 10.45 -9.30
CA SER A 5 12.48 10.17 -8.92
C SER A 5 12.43 8.69 -8.60
N VAL A 6 12.24 8.32 -7.33
CA VAL A 6 11.83 6.95 -7.00
C VAL A 6 10.58 6.69 -7.83
N SER A 7 10.73 5.81 -8.82
CA SER A 7 9.89 5.72 -10.00
C SER A 7 8.43 5.52 -9.62
N SER A 8 7.59 6.41 -10.13
CA SER A 8 6.15 6.40 -9.89
C SER A 8 5.49 5.10 -10.39
N ASP A 9 6.14 4.40 -11.31
CA ASP A 9 5.61 3.17 -11.91
C ASP A 9 5.65 1.99 -10.93
N GLU A 10 6.78 1.72 -10.26
CA GLU A 10 6.84 0.70 -9.19
C GLU A 10 5.87 1.02 -8.04
N ASN A 11 5.82 2.29 -7.62
CA ASN A 11 4.88 2.71 -6.58
C ASN A 11 3.43 2.48 -7.01
N LYS A 12 3.08 2.79 -8.27
CA LYS A 12 1.75 2.54 -8.83
C LYS A 12 1.42 1.05 -8.86
N VAL A 13 2.37 0.19 -9.23
CA VAL A 13 2.20 -1.27 -9.20
C VAL A 13 1.89 -1.73 -7.77
N LEU A 14 2.67 -1.28 -6.79
CA LEU A 14 2.49 -1.67 -5.39
C LEU A 14 1.16 -1.16 -4.82
N MET A 15 0.78 0.09 -5.07
CA MET A 15 -0.48 0.66 -4.57
C MET A 15 -1.70 0.03 -5.24
N THR A 16 -1.61 -0.30 -6.53
CA THR A 16 -2.67 -1.03 -7.24
C THR A 16 -2.87 -2.41 -6.62
N TRP A 17 -1.78 -3.14 -6.38
CA TRP A 17 -1.84 -4.44 -5.72
C TRP A 17 -2.42 -4.38 -4.31
N LEU A 18 -2.04 -3.40 -3.49
CA LEU A 18 -2.61 -3.21 -2.15
C LEU A 18 -4.13 -2.95 -2.21
N LYS A 19 -4.57 -2.15 -3.18
CA LYS A 19 -5.99 -1.86 -3.41
C LYS A 19 -6.78 -3.09 -3.83
N GLU A 20 -6.21 -3.94 -4.67
CA GLU A 20 -6.79 -5.23 -5.06
C GLU A 20 -6.92 -6.15 -3.84
N LYS A 21 -5.83 -6.35 -3.09
CA LYS A 21 -5.83 -7.19 -1.88
C LYS A 21 -6.82 -6.71 -0.83
N ARG A 22 -6.95 -5.39 -0.64
CA ARG A 22 -7.97 -4.82 0.26
C ARG A 22 -9.38 -5.21 -0.18
N LYS A 23 -9.68 -5.11 -1.48
CA LYS A 23 -11.00 -5.49 -2.02
C LYS A 23 -11.25 -6.99 -1.90
N GLU A 24 -10.26 -7.83 -2.20
CA GLU A 24 -10.34 -9.29 -2.04
C GLU A 24 -10.66 -9.69 -0.61
N LYS A 25 -10.09 -8.99 0.38
CA LYS A 25 -10.36 -9.19 1.80
C LYS A 25 -11.67 -8.54 2.29
N GLY A 26 -12.44 -7.94 1.39
CA GLY A 26 -13.75 -7.33 1.72
C GLY A 26 -13.66 -6.06 2.56
N HIS A 27 -12.48 -5.45 2.69
CA HIS A 27 -12.31 -4.24 3.49
C HIS A 27 -12.63 -2.97 2.70
N THR A 28 -13.38 -2.06 3.32
CA THR A 28 -13.49 -0.67 2.86
C THR A 28 -12.24 0.11 3.28
N MET A 29 -12.02 1.30 2.69
CA MET A 29 -10.96 2.21 3.15
C MET A 29 -11.13 2.58 4.64
N ARG A 30 -12.39 2.71 5.08
CA ARG A 30 -12.75 3.03 6.47
C ARG A 30 -12.41 1.89 7.42
N THR A 31 -12.79 0.66 7.09
CA THR A 31 -12.51 -0.49 7.96
C THR A 31 -11.01 -0.76 8.02
N LEU A 32 -10.28 -0.64 6.90
CA LEU A 32 -8.84 -0.83 6.91
C LEU A 32 -8.10 0.26 7.70
N SER A 33 -8.47 1.54 7.53
CA SER A 33 -7.86 2.63 8.31
C SER A 33 -8.07 2.44 9.81
N GLN A 34 -9.22 1.90 10.23
CA GLN A 34 -9.47 1.52 11.63
C GLN A 34 -8.56 0.38 12.10
N LEU A 35 -8.37 -0.67 11.29
CA LEU A 35 -7.48 -1.79 11.62
C LEU A 35 -6.02 -1.35 11.75
N ILE A 36 -5.56 -0.42 10.91
CA ILE A 36 -4.20 0.12 10.96
C ILE A 36 -4.04 1.17 12.07
N GLY A 37 -5.14 1.76 12.56
CA GLY A 37 -5.11 2.86 13.54
C GLY A 37 -4.72 4.21 12.92
N THR A 38 -5.17 4.48 11.69
CA THR A 38 -4.83 5.68 10.91
C THR A 38 -6.07 6.54 10.59
N PRO A 39 -5.89 7.82 10.21
CA PRO A 39 -7.00 8.65 9.76
C PRO A 39 -7.71 8.03 8.54
N HIS A 40 -9.03 8.24 8.43
CA HIS A 40 -9.83 7.67 7.34
C HIS A 40 -9.28 7.97 5.94
N SER A 41 -8.74 9.19 5.73
CA SER A 41 -8.17 9.58 4.43
C SER A 41 -6.86 8.87 4.08
N PHE A 42 -6.19 8.23 5.04
CA PHE A 42 -4.87 7.62 4.85
C PHE A 42 -4.88 6.59 3.72
N VAL A 43 -5.79 5.61 3.80
CA VAL A 43 -5.89 4.52 2.82
C VAL A 43 -6.16 5.06 1.42
N GLY A 44 -7.10 6.00 1.28
CA GLY A 44 -7.41 6.61 -0.01
C GLY A 44 -6.22 7.37 -0.61
N LYS A 45 -5.53 8.18 0.20
CA LYS A 45 -4.35 8.93 -0.25
C LYS A 45 -3.19 8.02 -0.65
N VAL A 46 -3.00 6.91 0.05
CA VAL A 46 -1.99 5.89 -0.27
C VAL A 46 -2.35 5.21 -1.59
N GLU A 47 -3.57 4.69 -1.72
CA GLU A 47 -4.01 3.96 -2.92
C GLU A 47 -4.06 4.84 -4.18
N ASN A 48 -4.30 6.15 -4.01
CA ASN A 48 -4.30 7.13 -5.10
C ASN A 48 -2.92 7.76 -5.33
N GLN A 49 -1.89 7.35 -4.58
CA GLN A 49 -0.51 7.88 -4.66
C GLN A 49 -0.37 9.37 -4.30
N GLU A 50 -1.37 9.95 -3.64
CA GLU A 50 -1.32 11.31 -3.08
C GLU A 50 -0.45 11.37 -1.82
N ARG A 51 -0.19 10.21 -1.19
CA ARG A 51 0.70 10.05 -0.06
C ARG A 51 1.61 8.84 -0.27
N ARG A 52 2.92 9.04 -0.09
CA ARG A 52 3.89 7.94 -0.06
C ARG A 52 3.67 7.08 1.19
N LEU A 53 3.80 5.78 1.02
CA LEU A 53 3.74 4.79 2.07
C LEU A 53 5.19 4.36 2.37
N ASP A 54 5.67 4.56 3.59
CA ASP A 54 6.99 4.04 3.96
C ASP A 54 6.96 2.52 4.19
N ILE A 55 8.13 1.88 4.32
CA ILE A 55 8.22 0.42 4.43
C ILE A 55 7.59 -0.14 5.71
N VAL A 56 7.63 0.60 6.82
CA VAL A 56 7.03 0.19 8.09
C VAL A 56 5.50 0.28 8.00
N GLU A 57 5.00 1.38 7.42
CA GLU A 57 3.58 1.55 7.13
C GLU A 57 3.07 0.49 6.16
N TYR A 58 3.84 0.17 5.12
CA TYR A 58 3.55 -0.91 4.18
C TYR A 58 3.39 -2.26 4.88
N VAL A 59 4.34 -2.64 5.73
CA VAL A 59 4.25 -3.90 6.48
C VAL A 59 3.03 -3.90 7.41
N ARG A 60 2.70 -2.77 8.06
CA ARG A 60 1.48 -2.66 8.87
C ARG A 60 0.21 -2.81 8.03
N TYR A 61 0.19 -2.22 6.85
CA TYR A 61 -0.92 -2.32 5.91
C TYR A 61 -1.14 -3.78 5.47
N CYS A 62 -0.08 -4.48 5.09
CA CYS A 62 -0.13 -5.89 4.73
C CYS A 62 -0.58 -6.77 5.90
N LYS A 63 -0.08 -6.52 7.12
CA LYS A 63 -0.53 -7.24 8.32
C LYS A 63 -2.02 -7.04 8.61
N ALA A 64 -2.52 -5.81 8.46
CA ALA A 64 -3.94 -5.52 8.64
C ALA A 64 -4.84 -6.18 7.60
N LEU A 65 -4.28 -6.54 6.43
CA LEU A 65 -4.96 -7.30 5.39
C LEU A 65 -4.72 -8.82 5.48
N GLU A 66 -3.91 -9.28 6.43
CA GLU A 66 -3.49 -10.68 6.56
C GLU A 66 -2.91 -11.22 5.24
N ILE A 67 -1.95 -10.49 4.67
CA ILE A 67 -1.19 -10.85 3.46
C ILE A 67 0.31 -10.74 3.72
N ASP A 68 1.13 -11.46 2.95
CA ASP A 68 2.59 -11.42 3.07
C ASP A 68 3.17 -10.16 2.37
N PRO A 69 3.87 -9.26 3.09
CA PRO A 69 4.54 -8.11 2.49
C PRO A 69 5.55 -8.50 1.39
N LEU A 70 6.13 -9.70 1.43
CA LEU A 70 7.09 -10.12 0.41
C LEU A 70 6.44 -10.32 -0.96
N GLU A 71 5.15 -10.65 -1.01
CA GLU A 71 4.43 -10.79 -2.28
C GLU A 71 4.36 -9.48 -3.06
N GLY A 72 4.10 -8.36 -2.37
CA GLY A 72 4.08 -7.05 -3.02
C GLY A 72 5.47 -6.55 -3.39
N LEU A 73 6.48 -6.76 -2.54
CA LEU A 73 7.85 -6.39 -2.85
C LEU A 73 8.39 -7.13 -4.08
N LYS A 74 8.05 -8.42 -4.25
CA LYS A 74 8.41 -9.19 -5.45
C LYS A 74 7.85 -8.61 -6.75
N LYS A 75 6.75 -7.84 -6.70
CA LYS A 75 6.16 -7.20 -7.88
C LYS A 75 6.93 -5.98 -8.39
N ILE A 76 7.75 -5.38 -7.54
CA ILE A 76 8.52 -4.16 -7.86
C ILE A 76 10.03 -4.40 -7.86
N ALA A 77 10.48 -5.59 -7.44
CA ALA A 77 11.88 -5.98 -7.44
C ALA A 77 12.33 -6.64 -8.77
N GLN A 78 11.57 -6.43 -9.85
CA GLN A 78 11.84 -6.98 -11.19
C GLN A 78 12.59 -5.99 -12.06
#